data_AF-A0A6J0N359-F1
#
_entry.id   AF-A0A6J0N359-F1
#
_cell.length_a   1.000
_cell.length_b   1.000
_cell.length_c   1.000
_cell.angle_alpha   90.00
_cell.angle_beta   90.00
_cell.angle_gamma   90.00
#
_symmetry.space_group_name_H-M   'P 1'
#
loop_
_entity.id
_entity.type
_entity.pdbx_description
1 polymer ?
#
loop_
_entity_poly.entity_id
_entity_poly.type
_entity_poly.pdbx_seq_one_letter_code
_entity_poly.pdbx_strand_id
1 'polypeptide(L)'
;MEPSDDLATEMENEKKAVTQKVSLLKLFSFADFNDCVLMTLGSIGACIHGASVPVFFIFFGKLINVIGIAYLDSHQASHKVAKYSLDFVYLSVAILFSSWLEVACWMHTGERQAAKMRRAYLRSMLSQDISLFDTEASTGEVISAITSDILVIQDALSEKAGNFLHYISRFVAGFAIGFTSVWQISLVTLAIVPLIALAGGVYAFVAIGLIARVRKSYIKAGQVAEEVSYFSDKESS
;
A
#
# COMPACT_ATOMS: atom_id res chain seq x y z
N MET A 1 16.86 24.86 34.38
CA MET A 1 15.90 24.69 33.27
C MET A 1 16.62 23.86 32.24
N GLU A 2 16.22 22.60 32.08
CA GLU A 2 16.91 21.63 31.23
C GLU A 2 16.60 21.91 29.75
N PRO A 3 17.61 22.04 28.87
CA PRO A 3 17.43 22.28 27.45
C PRO A 3 16.83 21.09 26.67
N SER A 4 16.49 19.99 27.36
CA SER A 4 15.85 18.80 26.77
C SER A 4 14.33 18.89 26.65
N ASP A 5 13.68 19.67 27.52
CA ASP A 5 12.21 19.83 27.50
C ASP A 5 11.75 20.81 26.43
N ASP A 6 12.56 21.83 26.12
CA ASP A 6 12.30 22.77 25.03
C ASP A 6 12.40 22.09 23.66
N LEU A 7 13.38 21.18 23.48
CA LEU A 7 13.55 20.39 22.25
C LEU A 7 12.42 19.37 22.03
N ALA A 8 11.91 18.75 23.10
CA ALA A 8 10.75 17.86 23.02
C ALA A 8 9.46 18.62 22.69
N THR A 9 9.33 19.84 23.21
CA THR A 9 8.17 20.73 22.99
C THR A 9 8.18 21.37 21.60
N GLU A 10 9.36 21.72 21.06
CA GLU A 10 9.54 22.17 19.67
C GLU A 10 9.24 21.05 18.67
N MET A 11 9.69 19.80 18.93
CA MET A 11 9.36 18.64 18.11
C MET A 11 7.86 18.28 18.14
N GLU A 12 7.16 18.56 19.23
CA GLU A 12 5.69 18.39 19.32
C GLU A 12 4.94 19.50 18.57
N ASN A 13 5.46 20.74 18.60
CA ASN A 13 4.89 21.89 17.88
C ASN A 13 5.15 21.83 16.37
N GLU A 14 6.31 21.37 15.90
CA GLU A 14 6.54 21.08 14.47
C GLU A 14 5.63 19.96 13.95
N LYS A 15 5.38 18.91 14.76
CA LYS A 15 4.41 17.85 14.43
C LYS A 15 2.98 18.38 14.31
N LYS A 16 2.62 19.43 15.05
CA LYS A 16 1.29 20.06 15.00
C LYS A 16 1.12 21.01 13.81
N ALA A 17 2.19 21.64 13.32
CA ALA A 17 2.12 22.62 12.24
C ALA A 17 1.95 22.02 10.82
N VAL A 18 2.37 20.78 10.58
CA VAL A 18 2.48 20.22 9.20
C VAL A 18 1.29 19.36 8.75
N THR A 19 0.36 18.97 9.61
CA THR A 19 -0.67 17.99 9.20
C THR A 19 -2.05 18.60 8.96
N GLN A 20 -2.17 19.53 8.01
CA GLN A 20 -3.48 19.84 7.44
C GLN A 20 -3.94 18.58 6.68
N LYS A 21 -4.75 17.73 7.33
CA LYS A 21 -5.25 16.49 6.72
C LYS A 21 -6.18 16.85 5.56
N VAL A 22 -5.64 16.78 4.35
CA VAL A 22 -6.41 16.93 3.13
C VAL A 22 -7.33 15.71 3.01
N SER A 23 -8.60 15.94 2.65
CA SER A 23 -9.55 14.85 2.41
C SER A 23 -9.02 13.91 1.32
N LEU A 24 -9.11 12.59 1.54
CA LEU A 24 -8.68 11.57 0.58
C LEU A 24 -9.36 11.72 -0.79
N LEU A 25 -10.60 12.21 -0.81
CA LEU A 25 -11.33 12.45 -2.06
C LEU A 25 -10.71 13.59 -2.88
N LYS A 26 -10.04 14.54 -2.22
CA LYS A 26 -9.34 15.64 -2.90
C LYS A 26 -8.10 15.15 -3.66
N LEU A 27 -7.59 13.96 -3.32
CA LEU A 27 -6.51 13.30 -4.07
C LEU A 27 -6.94 12.99 -5.51
N PHE A 28 -8.21 12.66 -5.72
CA PHE A 28 -8.81 12.39 -7.03
C PHE A 28 -9.36 13.65 -7.73
N SER A 29 -9.03 14.85 -7.25
CA SER A 29 -9.59 16.10 -7.80
C SER A 29 -9.19 16.40 -9.26
N PHE A 30 -8.12 15.77 -9.75
CA PHE A 30 -7.65 15.89 -11.14
C PHE A 30 -8.21 14.82 -12.08
N ALA A 31 -9.12 13.96 -11.60
CA ALA A 31 -9.74 12.91 -12.40
C ALA A 31 -10.79 13.48 -13.37
N ASP A 32 -10.66 13.17 -14.67
CA ASP A 32 -11.71 13.45 -15.66
C ASP A 32 -12.72 12.30 -15.76
N PHE A 33 -13.75 12.47 -16.59
CA PHE A 33 -14.71 11.40 -16.91
C PHE A 33 -14.03 10.09 -17.36
N ASN A 34 -13.02 10.16 -18.23
CA ASN A 34 -12.28 8.96 -18.67
C ASN A 34 -11.54 8.29 -17.50
N ASP A 35 -11.01 9.07 -16.56
CA ASP A 35 -10.33 8.55 -15.37
C ASP A 35 -11.33 7.84 -14.46
N CYS A 36 -12.53 8.40 -14.30
CA CYS A 36 -13.62 7.73 -13.57
C CYS A 36 -13.99 6.39 -14.21
N VAL A 37 -14.14 6.32 -15.55
CA VAL A 37 -14.41 5.06 -16.26
C VAL A 37 -13.29 4.03 -16.02
N LEU A 38 -12.03 4.43 -16.17
CA LEU A 38 -10.88 3.57 -15.89
C LEU A 38 -10.89 3.07 -14.44
N MET A 39 -11.12 3.95 -13.47
CA MET A 39 -11.19 3.57 -12.06
C MET A 39 -12.31 2.56 -11.78
N THR A 40 -13.50 2.75 -12.37
CA THR A 40 -14.61 1.79 -12.19
C THR A 40 -14.26 0.41 -12.78
N LEU A 41 -13.68 0.38 -13.98
CA LEU A 41 -13.29 -0.85 -14.64
C LEU A 41 -12.16 -1.58 -13.90
N GLY A 42 -11.16 -0.84 -13.44
CA GLY A 42 -10.08 -1.34 -12.60
C GLY A 42 -10.60 -1.86 -11.25
N SER A 43 -11.61 -1.20 -10.67
CA SER A 43 -12.25 -1.66 -9.42
C SER A 43 -12.99 -2.99 -9.59
N ILE A 44 -13.68 -3.18 -10.72
CA ILE A 44 -14.32 -4.46 -11.05
C ILE A 44 -13.26 -5.56 -11.18
N GLY A 45 -12.17 -5.27 -11.90
CA GLY A 45 -11.01 -6.15 -12.01
C GLY A 45 -10.43 -6.54 -10.63
N ALA A 46 -10.19 -5.54 -9.77
CA ALA A 46 -9.67 -5.73 -8.42
C ALA A 46 -10.57 -6.61 -7.55
N CYS A 47 -11.89 -6.42 -7.65
CA CYS A 47 -12.84 -7.24 -6.92
C CYS A 47 -12.78 -8.71 -7.36
N ILE A 48 -12.80 -8.98 -8.67
CA ILE A 48 -12.75 -10.34 -9.21
C ILE A 48 -11.41 -11.01 -8.88
N HIS A 49 -10.30 -10.29 -9.10
CA HIS A 49 -8.96 -10.79 -8.84
C HIS A 49 -8.75 -11.04 -7.33
N GLY A 50 -9.21 -10.15 -6.46
CA GLY A 50 -9.14 -10.33 -5.00
C GLY A 50 -9.93 -11.56 -4.50
N ALA A 51 -11.13 -11.80 -5.04
CA ALA A 51 -11.96 -12.94 -4.69
C ALA A 51 -11.44 -14.28 -5.23
N SER A 52 -10.49 -14.26 -6.16
CA SER A 52 -10.02 -15.46 -6.87
C SER A 52 -9.39 -16.51 -5.95
N VAL A 53 -8.67 -16.12 -4.90
CA VAL A 53 -8.01 -17.11 -4.02
C VAL A 53 -8.98 -17.85 -3.10
N PRO A 54 -9.93 -17.18 -2.43
CA PRO A 54 -11.03 -17.89 -1.77
C PRO A 54 -11.75 -18.88 -2.70
N VAL A 55 -12.03 -18.48 -3.96
CA VAL A 55 -12.65 -19.35 -4.97
C VAL A 55 -11.74 -20.52 -5.36
N PHE A 56 -10.44 -20.28 -5.53
CA PHE A 56 -9.42 -21.31 -5.79
C PHE A 56 -9.48 -22.41 -4.73
N PHE A 57 -9.58 -22.05 -3.45
CA PHE A 57 -9.65 -23.04 -2.36
C PHE A 57 -10.92 -23.88 -2.38
N ILE A 58 -12.03 -23.38 -2.92
CA ILE A 58 -13.25 -24.19 -3.12
C ILE A 58 -12.99 -25.30 -4.14
N PHE A 59 -12.41 -24.97 -5.30
CA PHE A 59 -12.09 -25.97 -6.32
C PHE A 59 -11.02 -26.95 -5.83
N PHE A 60 -10.03 -26.43 -5.08
CA PHE A 60 -9.00 -27.25 -4.48
C PHE A 60 -9.58 -28.24 -3.45
N GLY A 61 -10.51 -27.81 -2.60
CA GLY A 61 -11.21 -28.70 -1.68
C GLY A 61 -12.01 -29.79 -2.38
N LYS A 62 -12.69 -29.46 -3.50
CA LYS A 62 -13.40 -30.45 -4.33
C LYS A 62 -12.44 -31.48 -4.94
N LEU A 63 -11.27 -31.04 -5.40
CA LEU A 63 -10.24 -31.92 -5.94
C LEU A 63 -9.70 -32.88 -4.86
N ILE A 64 -9.40 -32.36 -3.66
CA ILE A 64 -8.97 -33.19 -2.51
C ILE A 64 -10.03 -34.25 -2.19
N ASN A 65 -11.31 -33.88 -2.17
CA ASN A 65 -12.38 -34.83 -1.88
C ASN A 65 -12.45 -35.98 -2.91
N VAL A 66 -12.21 -35.69 -4.20
CA VAL A 66 -12.16 -36.72 -5.24
C VAL A 66 -10.98 -37.66 -5.05
N ILE A 67 -9.80 -37.13 -4.74
CA ILE A 67 -8.61 -37.94 -4.45
C ILE A 67 -8.87 -38.80 -3.22
N GLY A 68 -9.54 -38.25 -2.22
CA GLY A 68 -9.94 -38.95 -1.00
C GLY A 68 -10.83 -40.17 -1.26
N ILE A 69 -11.69 -40.16 -2.28
CA ILE A 69 -12.54 -41.32 -2.65
C ILE A 69 -11.97 -42.17 -3.78
N ALA A 70 -10.81 -41.80 -4.35
CA ALA A 70 -10.22 -42.47 -5.51
C ALA A 70 -9.82 -43.92 -5.23
N TYR A 71 -9.60 -44.27 -3.96
CA TYR A 71 -9.33 -45.66 -3.55
C TYR A 71 -10.56 -46.58 -3.66
N LEU A 72 -11.78 -46.01 -3.64
CA LEU A 72 -13.03 -46.76 -3.75
C LEU A 72 -13.47 -46.97 -5.21
N ASP A 73 -13.26 -45.97 -6.06
CA ASP A 73 -13.67 -46.00 -7.47
C ASP A 73 -12.73 -45.18 -8.35
N SER A 74 -11.67 -45.84 -8.83
CA SER A 74 -10.62 -45.24 -9.65
C SER A 74 -11.14 -44.68 -10.98
N HIS A 75 -12.11 -45.36 -11.62
CA HIS A 75 -12.61 -44.94 -12.92
C HIS A 75 -13.45 -43.66 -12.80
N GLN A 76 -14.35 -43.56 -11.82
CA GLN A 76 -15.12 -42.32 -11.59
C GLN A 76 -14.25 -41.17 -11.08
N ALA A 77 -13.18 -41.46 -10.34
CA ALA A 77 -12.26 -40.43 -9.86
C ALA A 77 -11.55 -39.71 -11.01
N SER A 78 -11.05 -40.44 -12.02
CA SER A 78 -10.33 -39.85 -13.17
C SER A 78 -11.19 -38.83 -13.93
N HIS A 79 -12.45 -39.15 -14.21
CA HIS A 79 -13.38 -38.25 -14.88
C HIS A 79 -13.68 -36.98 -14.05
N LYS A 80 -13.86 -37.12 -12.72
CA LYS A 80 -14.09 -35.97 -11.83
C LYS A 80 -12.85 -35.08 -11.69
N VAL A 81 -11.65 -35.66 -11.66
CA VAL A 81 -10.39 -34.91 -11.68
C VAL A 81 -10.26 -34.10 -12.97
N ALA A 82 -10.53 -34.69 -14.13
CA ALA A 82 -10.50 -33.98 -15.41
C ALA A 82 -11.47 -32.78 -15.42
N LYS A 83 -12.68 -32.96 -14.89
CA LYS A 83 -13.66 -31.88 -14.75
C LYS A 83 -13.16 -30.72 -13.86
N TYR A 84 -12.64 -31.02 -12.67
CA TYR A 84 -12.14 -29.98 -11.76
C TYR A 84 -10.85 -29.32 -12.27
N SER A 85 -10.04 -30.03 -13.06
CA SER A 85 -8.89 -29.44 -13.76
C SER A 85 -9.34 -28.37 -14.76
N LEU A 86 -10.43 -28.61 -15.50
CA LEU A 86 -11.01 -27.58 -16.39
C LEU A 86 -11.53 -26.36 -15.62
N ASP A 87 -12.13 -26.55 -14.43
CA ASP A 87 -12.55 -25.44 -13.57
C ASP A 87 -11.36 -24.54 -13.18
N PHE A 88 -10.18 -25.13 -12.91
CA PHE A 88 -8.94 -24.36 -12.68
C PHE A 88 -8.47 -23.59 -13.92
N VAL A 89 -8.64 -24.15 -15.11
CA VAL A 89 -8.31 -23.45 -16.36
C VAL A 89 -9.23 -22.24 -16.54
N TYR A 90 -10.54 -22.41 -16.38
CA TYR A 90 -11.50 -21.29 -16.47
C TYR A 90 -11.23 -20.21 -15.41
N LEU A 91 -10.93 -20.61 -14.17
CA LEU A 91 -10.55 -19.67 -13.12
C LEU A 91 -9.27 -18.90 -13.49
N SER A 92 -8.24 -19.59 -14.01
CA SER A 92 -6.96 -18.96 -14.39
C SER A 92 -7.13 -17.94 -15.51
N VAL A 93 -7.97 -18.24 -16.50
CA VAL A 93 -8.32 -17.29 -17.57
C VAL A 93 -9.03 -16.05 -16.99
N ALA A 94 -9.98 -16.24 -16.08
CA ALA A 94 -10.66 -15.13 -15.41
C ALA A 94 -9.69 -14.28 -14.56
N ILE A 95 -8.77 -14.91 -13.83
CA ILE A 95 -7.71 -14.22 -13.06
C ILE A 95 -6.79 -13.42 -13.98
N LEU A 96 -6.39 -13.99 -15.11
CA LEU A 96 -5.49 -13.33 -16.05
C LEU A 96 -6.10 -12.02 -16.57
N PHE A 97 -7.35 -12.08 -17.06
CA PHE A 97 -8.02 -10.88 -17.57
C PHE A 97 -8.36 -9.88 -16.47
N SER A 98 -8.82 -10.33 -15.30
CA SER A 98 -9.16 -9.43 -14.19
C SER A 98 -7.93 -8.75 -13.58
N SER A 99 -6.82 -9.46 -13.40
CA SER A 99 -5.57 -8.90 -12.89
C SER A 99 -4.95 -7.90 -13.85
N TRP A 100 -4.95 -8.20 -15.15
CA TRP A 100 -4.50 -7.25 -16.17
C TRP A 100 -5.37 -5.99 -16.17
N LEU A 101 -6.70 -6.14 -16.12
CA LEU A 101 -7.65 -5.02 -16.11
C LEU A 101 -7.47 -4.15 -14.86
N GLU A 102 -7.35 -4.76 -13.69
CA GLU A 102 -7.06 -4.09 -12.42
C GLU A 102 -5.82 -3.21 -12.55
N VAL A 103 -4.67 -3.83 -12.86
CA VAL A 103 -3.38 -3.13 -12.84
C VAL A 103 -3.31 -2.10 -13.96
N ALA A 104 -3.73 -2.45 -15.18
CA ALA A 104 -3.65 -1.55 -16.33
C ALA A 104 -4.52 -0.30 -16.13
N CYS A 105 -5.76 -0.45 -15.67
CA CYS A 105 -6.65 0.69 -15.48
C CYS A 105 -6.20 1.61 -14.35
N TRP A 106 -5.79 1.04 -13.20
CA TRP A 106 -5.29 1.82 -12.06
C TRP A 106 -3.97 2.53 -12.35
N MET A 107 -3.02 1.87 -13.02
CA MET A 107 -1.78 2.50 -13.45
C MET A 107 -2.03 3.61 -14.47
N HIS A 108 -2.90 3.36 -15.46
CA HIS A 108 -3.16 4.34 -16.50
C HIS A 108 -3.86 5.61 -15.97
N THR A 109 -4.84 5.48 -15.07
CA THR A 109 -5.48 6.65 -14.47
C THR A 109 -4.54 7.42 -13.54
N GLY A 110 -3.72 6.73 -12.74
CA GLY A 110 -2.74 7.37 -11.86
C GLY A 110 -1.72 8.20 -12.62
N GLU A 111 -1.17 7.66 -13.71
CA GLU A 111 -0.24 8.39 -14.59
C GLU A 111 -0.88 9.62 -15.23
N ARG A 112 -2.12 9.51 -15.70
CA ARG A 112 -2.84 10.65 -16.31
C ARG A 112 -3.11 11.76 -15.30
N GLN A 113 -3.52 11.42 -14.08
CA GLN A 113 -3.74 12.39 -13.02
C GLN A 113 -2.43 13.04 -12.56
N ALA A 114 -1.36 12.26 -12.35
CA ALA A 114 -0.05 12.77 -12.00
C ALA A 114 0.50 13.73 -13.07
N ALA A 115 0.34 13.40 -14.36
CA ALA A 115 0.75 14.28 -15.46
C ALA A 115 -0.01 15.62 -15.45
N LYS A 116 -1.31 15.63 -15.13
CA LYS A 116 -2.09 16.87 -14.96
C LYS A 116 -1.62 17.68 -13.76
N MET A 117 -1.34 17.02 -12.63
CA MET A 117 -0.80 17.65 -11.43
C MET A 117 0.54 18.33 -11.71
N ARG A 118 1.48 17.63 -12.37
CA ARG A 118 2.79 18.19 -12.75
C ARG A 118 2.64 19.45 -13.60
N ARG A 119 1.74 19.41 -14.60
CA ARG A 119 1.46 20.57 -15.49
C ARG A 119 0.82 21.73 -14.74
N ALA A 120 -0.18 21.45 -13.90
CA ALA A 120 -0.88 22.48 -13.11
C ALA A 120 0.06 23.15 -12.11
N TYR A 121 0.88 22.35 -11.41
CA TYR A 121 1.88 22.83 -10.47
C TYR A 121 2.92 23.71 -11.16
N LEU A 122 3.54 23.23 -12.24
CA LEU A 122 4.52 24.00 -13.00
C LEU A 122 3.94 25.33 -13.53
N ARG A 123 2.72 25.28 -14.09
CA ARG A 123 2.04 26.49 -14.58
C ARG A 123 1.79 27.50 -13.45
N SER A 124 1.36 27.03 -12.28
CA SER A 124 1.11 27.89 -11.12
C SER A 124 2.40 28.53 -10.59
N MET A 125 3.50 27.78 -10.57
CA MET A 125 4.80 28.30 -10.13
C MET A 125 5.35 29.35 -11.10
N LEU A 126 5.26 29.11 -12.41
CA LEU A 126 5.70 30.07 -13.43
C LEU A 126 4.90 31.37 -13.45
N SER A 127 3.70 31.40 -12.85
CA SER A 127 2.88 32.60 -12.72
C SER A 127 3.09 33.39 -11.42
N GLN A 128 3.97 32.93 -10.52
CA GLN A 128 4.25 33.64 -9.26
C GLN A 128 5.34 34.71 -9.43
N ASP A 129 5.28 35.74 -8.58
CA ASP A 129 6.22 36.86 -8.60
C ASP A 129 7.66 36.44 -8.27
N ILE A 130 8.63 37.13 -8.86
CA ILE A 130 10.08 36.86 -8.67
C ILE A 130 10.49 36.89 -7.19
N SER A 131 9.80 37.66 -6.35
CA SER A 131 10.07 37.77 -4.92
C SER A 131 9.85 36.46 -4.15
N LEU A 132 8.97 35.58 -4.63
CA LEU A 132 8.75 34.25 -4.04
C LEU A 132 9.94 33.31 -4.29
N PHE A 133 10.60 33.44 -5.44
CA PHE A 133 11.78 32.66 -5.79
C PHE A 133 13.03 33.07 -4.99
N ASP A 134 13.05 34.29 -4.45
CA ASP A 134 14.12 34.80 -3.57
C ASP A 134 13.90 34.45 -2.09
N THR A 135 12.71 33.98 -1.67
CA THR A 135 12.36 33.76 -0.25
C THR A 135 11.90 32.34 0.10
N GLU A 136 10.97 31.74 -0.67
CA GLU A 136 10.28 30.50 -0.25
C GLU A 136 10.21 29.39 -1.32
N ALA A 137 10.55 29.67 -2.58
CA ALA A 137 10.49 28.69 -3.67
C ALA A 137 11.80 28.67 -4.47
N SER A 138 12.83 28.05 -3.92
CA SER A 138 14.05 27.78 -4.68
C SER A 138 13.74 26.88 -5.88
N THR A 139 14.51 27.01 -6.97
CA THR A 139 14.41 26.11 -8.14
C THR A 139 14.49 24.62 -7.73
N GLY A 140 15.20 24.31 -6.64
CA GLY A 140 15.30 22.96 -6.07
C GLY A 140 13.98 22.43 -5.51
N GLU A 141 13.17 23.27 -4.86
CA GLU A 141 11.87 22.86 -4.30
C GLU A 141 10.85 22.55 -5.40
N VAL A 142 10.84 23.33 -6.48
CA VAL A 142 9.97 23.07 -7.63
C VAL A 142 10.31 21.71 -8.28
N ILE A 143 11.61 21.43 -8.43
CA ILE A 143 12.08 20.14 -8.95
C ILE A 143 11.69 19.02 -7.98
N SER A 144 11.90 19.21 -6.68
CA SER A 144 11.54 18.22 -5.64
C SER A 144 10.04 17.90 -5.66
N ALA A 145 9.17 18.91 -5.73
CA ALA A 145 7.73 18.70 -5.77
C ALA A 145 7.29 17.87 -6.99
N ILE A 146 7.86 18.14 -8.17
CA ILE A 146 7.51 17.43 -9.41
C ILE A 146 8.03 16.00 -9.44
N THR A 147 9.24 15.79 -8.90
CA THR A 147 9.97 14.51 -8.97
C THR A 147 9.76 13.60 -7.77
N SER A 148 9.45 14.13 -6.59
CA SER A 148 9.24 13.35 -5.37
C SER A 148 7.77 13.39 -4.95
N ASP A 149 7.23 14.56 -4.61
CA ASP A 149 5.92 14.65 -3.95
C ASP A 149 4.79 14.16 -4.84
N ILE A 150 4.79 14.56 -6.11
CA ILE A 150 3.79 14.09 -7.07
C ILE A 150 3.97 12.59 -7.39
N LEU A 151 5.19 12.03 -7.33
CA LEU A 151 5.38 10.59 -7.50
C LEU A 151 4.78 9.80 -6.34
N VAL A 152 4.91 10.27 -5.10
CA VAL A 152 4.27 9.63 -3.94
C VAL A 152 2.75 9.65 -4.10
N ILE A 153 2.17 10.76 -4.57
CA ILE A 153 0.74 10.84 -4.86
C ILE A 153 0.34 9.91 -6.01
N GLN A 154 1.17 9.81 -7.05
CA GLN A 154 0.94 8.89 -8.16
C GLN A 154 0.88 7.44 -7.69
N ASP A 155 1.86 6.99 -6.89
CA ASP A 155 1.89 5.64 -6.32
C ASP A 155 0.63 5.33 -5.48
N ALA A 156 0.19 6.32 -4.70
CA ALA A 156 -1.03 6.20 -3.91
C ALA A 156 -2.29 6.06 -4.79
N LEU A 157 -2.39 6.85 -5.86
CA LEU A 157 -3.54 6.87 -6.78
C LEU A 157 -3.58 5.67 -7.73
N SER A 158 -2.42 5.10 -8.09
CA SER A 158 -2.35 3.93 -8.95
C SER A 158 -2.34 2.63 -8.15
N GLU A 159 -1.17 2.23 -7.66
CA GLU A 159 -0.92 0.90 -7.13
C GLU A 159 -1.66 0.68 -5.81
N LYS A 160 -1.54 1.62 -4.87
CA LYS A 160 -2.09 1.43 -3.51
C LYS A 160 -3.61 1.44 -3.50
N ALA A 161 -4.25 2.28 -4.31
CA ALA A 161 -5.71 2.32 -4.42
C ALA A 161 -6.28 1.00 -4.98
N GLY A 162 -5.68 0.46 -6.05
CA GLY A 162 -6.06 -0.84 -6.61
C GLY A 162 -5.86 -1.98 -5.61
N ASN A 163 -4.67 -2.07 -5.03
CA ASN A 163 -4.33 -3.08 -4.02
C ASN A 163 -5.26 -3.03 -2.80
N PHE A 164 -5.65 -1.82 -2.35
CA PHE A 164 -6.59 -1.67 -1.24
C PHE A 164 -7.94 -2.35 -1.55
N LEU A 165 -8.53 -2.06 -2.71
CA LEU A 165 -9.79 -2.69 -3.13
C LEU A 165 -9.64 -4.21 -3.31
N HIS A 166 -8.53 -4.65 -3.89
CA HIS A 166 -8.20 -6.06 -4.04
C HIS A 166 -8.19 -6.79 -2.70
N TYR A 167 -7.47 -6.26 -1.71
CA TYR A 167 -7.37 -6.88 -0.40
C TYR A 167 -8.68 -6.83 0.39
N ILE A 168 -9.47 -5.76 0.25
CA ILE A 168 -10.82 -5.70 0.82
C ILE A 168 -11.73 -6.76 0.19
N SER A 169 -11.71 -6.89 -1.14
CA SER A 169 -12.49 -7.94 -1.83
C SER A 169 -12.08 -9.33 -1.35
N ARG A 170 -10.78 -9.60 -1.29
CA ARG A 170 -10.25 -10.87 -0.80
C ARG A 170 -10.66 -11.16 0.64
N PHE A 171 -10.60 -10.17 1.50
CA PHE A 171 -11.04 -10.27 2.89
C PHE A 171 -12.52 -10.63 2.97
N VAL A 172 -13.38 -9.85 2.30
CA VAL A 172 -14.84 -10.06 2.31
C VAL A 172 -15.20 -11.42 1.71
N ALA A 173 -14.66 -11.76 0.55
CA ALA A 173 -14.90 -13.04 -0.12
C ALA A 173 -14.40 -14.22 0.72
N GLY A 174 -13.21 -14.10 1.33
CA GLY A 174 -12.64 -15.12 2.21
C GLY A 174 -13.51 -15.40 3.43
N PHE A 175 -13.97 -14.35 4.12
CA PHE A 175 -14.87 -14.51 5.26
C PHE A 175 -16.23 -15.05 4.85
N ALA A 176 -16.82 -14.54 3.76
CA ALA A 176 -18.10 -15.04 3.26
C ALA A 176 -18.04 -16.54 2.93
N ILE A 177 -17.00 -16.99 2.22
CA ILE A 177 -16.80 -18.40 1.86
C ILE A 177 -16.51 -19.25 3.11
N GLY A 178 -15.69 -18.76 4.03
CA GLY A 178 -15.38 -19.46 5.28
C GLY A 178 -16.64 -19.71 6.12
N PHE A 179 -17.38 -18.65 6.43
CA PHE A 179 -18.59 -18.74 7.25
C PHE A 179 -19.72 -19.53 6.59
N THR A 180 -19.86 -19.48 5.25
CA THR A 180 -20.87 -20.28 4.54
C THR A 180 -20.50 -21.76 4.44
N SER A 181 -19.21 -22.09 4.37
CA SER A 181 -18.77 -23.49 4.24
C SER A 181 -18.74 -24.22 5.58
N VAL A 182 -17.99 -23.70 6.56
CA VAL A 182 -17.84 -24.33 7.88
C VAL A 182 -17.65 -23.26 8.95
N TRP A 183 -18.77 -22.73 9.46
CA TRP A 183 -18.77 -21.64 10.44
C TRP A 183 -18.02 -21.98 11.74
N GLN A 184 -18.00 -23.25 12.16
CA GLN A 184 -17.31 -23.68 13.38
C GLN A 184 -15.79 -23.49 13.27
N ILE A 185 -15.18 -23.94 12.17
CA ILE A 185 -13.73 -23.81 11.95
C ILE A 185 -13.36 -22.34 11.73
N SER A 186 -14.20 -21.57 11.02
CA SER A 186 -13.98 -20.14 10.82
C SER A 186 -14.00 -19.32 12.12
N LEU A 187 -14.90 -19.63 13.07
CA LEU A 187 -14.89 -18.96 14.38
C LEU A 187 -13.64 -19.29 15.19
N VAL A 188 -13.21 -20.56 15.16
CA VAL A 188 -11.99 -20.99 15.87
C VAL A 188 -10.76 -20.30 15.29
N THR A 189 -10.63 -20.21 13.96
CA THR A 189 -9.49 -19.51 13.34
C THR A 189 -9.54 -18.00 13.59
N LEU A 190 -10.73 -17.39 13.57
CA LEU A 190 -10.90 -15.97 13.89
C LEU A 190 -10.51 -15.65 15.34
N ALA A 191 -10.76 -16.55 16.28
CA ALA A 191 -10.35 -16.37 17.68
C ALA A 191 -8.82 -16.32 17.87
N ILE A 192 -8.04 -16.89 16.94
CA ILE A 192 -6.57 -16.86 16.98
C ILE A 192 -6.02 -15.52 16.45
N VAL A 193 -6.77 -14.81 15.59
CA VAL A 193 -6.32 -13.55 14.96
C VAL A 193 -5.95 -12.47 16.00
N PRO A 194 -6.76 -12.18 17.04
CA PRO A 194 -6.38 -11.23 18.08
C PRO A 194 -5.10 -11.59 18.83
N LEU A 195 -4.85 -12.89 19.04
CA LEU A 195 -3.63 -13.36 19.72
C LEU A 195 -2.39 -13.08 18.86
N ILE A 196 -2.47 -13.34 17.56
CA ILE A 196 -1.41 -13.01 16.59
C ILE A 196 -1.20 -11.49 16.52
N ALA A 197 -2.28 -10.71 16.49
CA ALA A 197 -2.22 -9.24 16.47
C ALA A 197 -1.57 -8.69 17.74
N LEU A 198 -1.87 -9.25 18.91
CA LEU A 198 -1.24 -8.86 20.17
C LEU A 198 0.27 -9.16 20.16
N ALA A 199 0.66 -10.38 19.76
CA ALA A 199 2.07 -10.78 19.68
C ALA A 199 2.85 -9.89 18.69
N GLY A 200 2.27 -9.63 17.51
CA GLY A 200 2.83 -8.73 16.51
C GLY A 200 2.91 -7.27 16.99
N GLY A 201 1.89 -6.80 17.73
CA GLY A 201 1.86 -5.46 18.32
C GLY A 201 2.94 -5.26 19.37
N VAL A 202 3.13 -6.24 20.27
CA VAL A 202 4.23 -6.22 21.25
C VAL A 202 5.58 -6.21 20.54
N TYR A 203 5.76 -7.07 19.53
CA TYR A 203 6.98 -7.09 18.73
C TYR A 203 7.27 -5.74 18.07
N ALA A 204 6.27 -5.15 17.40
CA ALA A 204 6.39 -3.85 16.75
C ALA A 204 6.73 -2.74 17.75
N PHE A 205 6.08 -2.73 18.91
CA PHE A 205 6.36 -1.74 19.97
C PHE A 205 7.81 -1.81 20.44
N VAL A 206 8.32 -3.02 20.69
CA VAL A 206 9.72 -3.23 21.11
C VAL A 206 10.68 -2.82 19.99
N ALA A 207 10.41 -3.23 18.75
CA ALA A 207 11.25 -2.91 17.60
C ALA A 207 11.34 -1.39 17.36
N ILE A 208 10.22 -0.68 17.37
CA ILE A 208 10.18 0.79 17.22
C ILE A 208 10.95 1.46 18.36
N GLY A 209 10.78 1.00 19.60
CA GLY A 209 11.52 1.51 20.75
C GLY A 209 13.03 1.33 20.61
N LEU A 210 13.49 0.17 20.14
CA LEU A 210 14.91 -0.11 19.88
C LEU A 210 15.46 0.76 18.75
N ILE A 211 14.74 0.88 17.64
CA ILE A 211 15.14 1.73 16.51
C ILE A 211 15.30 3.19 16.96
N ALA A 212 14.38 3.70 17.77
CA ALA A 212 14.46 5.05 18.31
C ALA A 212 15.72 5.25 19.19
N ARG A 213 16.05 4.27 20.05
CA ARG A 213 17.27 4.31 20.88
C ARG A 213 18.53 4.26 20.05
N VAL A 214 18.60 3.36 19.06
CA VAL A 214 19.74 3.24 18.15
C VAL A 214 19.95 4.53 17.38
N ARG A 215 18.88 5.11 16.82
CA ARG A 215 18.93 6.40 16.11
C ARG A 215 19.46 7.52 17.02
N LYS A 216 19.01 7.58 18.29
CA LYS A 216 19.49 8.58 19.25
C LYS A 216 20.98 8.43 19.54
N SER A 217 21.47 7.20 19.74
CA SER A 217 22.90 6.94 19.93
C SER A 217 23.72 7.29 18.69
N TYR A 218 23.18 7.02 17.50
CA TYR A 218 23.84 7.33 16.24
C TYR A 218 23.99 8.84 16.01
N ILE A 219 22.94 9.62 16.29
CA ILE A 219 22.99 11.08 16.21
C ILE A 219 24.07 11.64 17.15
N LYS A 220 24.12 11.15 18.41
CA LYS A 220 25.13 11.60 19.37
C LYS A 220 26.56 11.29 18.91
N ALA A 221 26.80 10.11 18.35
CA ALA A 221 28.10 9.77 17.78
C ALA A 221 28.44 10.64 16.56
N GLY A 222 27.45 10.94 15.72
CA GLY A 222 27.59 11.85 14.58
C GLY A 222 28.00 13.25 14.99
N GLN A 223 27.37 13.81 16.03
CA GLN A 223 27.74 15.12 16.58
C GLN A 223 29.19 15.16 17.05
N VAL A 224 29.66 14.15 17.79
CA VAL A 224 31.06 14.09 18.24
C VAL A 224 32.02 13.96 17.05
N ALA A 225 31.67 13.15 16.04
CA ALA A 225 32.48 13.01 14.83
C ALA A 225 32.57 14.33 14.05
N GLU A 226 31.46 15.07 13.96
CA GLU A 226 31.37 16.37 13.31
C GLU A 226 32.21 17.43 14.05
N GLU A 227 32.13 17.48 15.39
CA GLU A 227 32.95 18.36 16.22
C GLU A 227 34.45 18.09 16.00
N VAL A 228 34.87 16.83 16.00
CA VAL A 228 36.29 16.45 15.79
C VAL A 228 36.75 16.82 14.38
N SER A 229 35.92 16.59 13.36
CA SER A 229 36.25 16.97 11.97
C SER A 229 36.40 18.48 11.84
N TYR A 230 35.51 19.25 12.48
CA TYR A 230 35.56 20.71 12.48
C TYR A 230 36.82 21.26 13.16
N PHE A 231 37.24 20.67 14.29
CA PHE A 231 38.48 21.04 14.97
C PHE A 231 39.73 20.66 14.15
N SER A 232 39.72 19.51 13.47
CA SER A 232 40.83 19.07 12.61
C SER A 232 41.04 19.99 11.40
N ASP A 233 39.97 20.47 10.75
CA ASP A 233 40.07 21.42 9.64
C ASP A 233 40.66 22.75 10.11
N LYS A 234 40.26 23.20 11.31
CA LYS A 234 40.70 24.47 11.89
C LYS A 234 42.15 24.48 12.35
N GLU A 235 42.71 23.32 12.71
CA GLU A 235 44.11 23.16 13.09
C GLU A 235 45.03 22.98 11.87
N SER A 236 44.46 22.68 10.69
CA SER A 236 45.19 22.53 9.41
C SER A 236 45.29 23.82 8.57
N SER A 237 44.62 24.90 8.98
CA SER A 237 44.64 26.24 8.35
C SER A 237 45.49 27.23 9.14
#